data_AF-K3YCY1-F1
#
_entry.id   AF-K3YCY1-F1
#
_cell.length_a   1.000
_cell.length_b   1.000
_cell.length_c   1.000
_cell.angle_alpha   90.00
_cell.angle_beta   90.00
_cell.angle_gamma   90.00
#
_symmetry.space_group_name_H-M   'P 1'
#
loop_
_entity.id
_entity.type
_entity.pdbx_description
1 polymer ?
#
loop_
_entity_poly.entity_id
_entity_poly.type
_entity_poly.pdbx_seq_one_letter_code
_entity_poly.pdbx_strand_id
1 'polypeptide(L)'
;APKNVRKRTMGHGLEKMISRGKKLAIEVAAGKKRPEVPLQAAKLASECRVSLRDNLPIYTSWKEYDNERGQAEVSKVLRKVASRLDVDVRNEGPSKAACTDIIKRGVKQQRYNLKRKYFDESLTREQLLAKEPPPKMKKHEWILLVEYWCDPKNEVHACIIWFC
;
A
#
# COMPACT_ATOMS: atom_id res chain seq x y z
N ALA A 1 -27.95 -9.91 -13.80
CA ALA A 1 -28.00 -8.75 -12.88
C ALA A 1 -26.60 -8.14 -12.74
N PRO A 2 -26.44 -6.81 -12.79
CA PRO A 2 -25.14 -6.19 -12.52
C PRO A 2 -24.71 -6.55 -11.09
N LYS A 3 -23.49 -7.08 -10.94
CA LYS A 3 -22.92 -7.37 -9.62
C LYS A 3 -22.85 -6.07 -8.84
N ASN A 4 -23.48 -5.99 -7.67
CA ASN A 4 -23.39 -4.82 -6.80
C ASN A 4 -21.97 -4.73 -6.23
N VAL A 5 -21.10 -3.99 -6.93
CA VAL A 5 -19.71 -3.81 -6.52
C VAL A 5 -19.68 -2.83 -5.35
N ARG A 6 -19.20 -3.29 -4.20
CA ARG A 6 -19.05 -2.44 -3.01
C ARG A 6 -18.18 -1.22 -3.35
N LYS A 7 -18.69 -0.02 -3.04
CA LYS A 7 -17.94 1.24 -3.18
C LYS A 7 -16.66 1.21 -2.34
N ARG A 8 -15.66 1.96 -2.77
CA ARG A 8 -14.36 2.06 -2.11
C ARG A 8 -14.51 2.52 -0.65
N THR A 9 -13.86 1.82 0.28
CA THR A 9 -13.79 2.25 1.68
C THR A 9 -12.92 3.49 1.84
N MET A 10 -13.50 4.56 2.39
CA MET A 10 -12.84 5.87 2.59
C MET A 10 -12.44 6.17 4.04
N GLY A 11 -12.74 5.28 4.99
CA GLY A 11 -12.40 5.48 6.40
C GLY A 11 -13.41 6.33 7.20
N HIS A 12 -14.59 6.63 6.64
CA HIS A 12 -15.62 7.45 7.31
C HIS A 12 -16.03 6.95 8.69
N GLY A 13 -16.01 5.63 8.93
CA GLY A 13 -16.34 5.07 10.24
C GLY A 13 -15.33 5.49 11.32
N LEU A 14 -14.06 5.60 10.98
CA LEU A 14 -13.01 6.02 11.90
C LEU A 14 -12.99 7.54 12.05
N GLU A 15 -13.26 8.27 10.97
CA GLU A 15 -13.48 9.73 10.99
C GLU A 15 -14.61 10.12 11.96
N LYS A 16 -15.74 9.39 11.95
CA LYS A 16 -16.82 9.59 12.94
C LYS A 16 -16.35 9.32 14.38
N MET A 17 -15.50 8.32 14.62
CA MET A 17 -14.94 8.07 15.96
C MET A 17 -14.03 9.21 16.42
N ILE A 18 -13.13 9.69 15.55
CA ILE A 18 -12.24 10.81 15.85
C ILE A 18 -13.03 12.09 16.12
N SER A 19 -14.09 12.35 15.36
CA SER A 19 -14.94 13.54 15.53
C SER A 19 -15.59 13.64 16.91
N ARG A 20 -15.69 12.51 17.64
CA ARG A 20 -16.15 12.43 19.03
C ARG A 20 -15.03 12.66 20.05
N GLY A 21 -13.85 13.12 19.62
CA GLY A 21 -12.73 13.51 20.47
C GLY A 21 -11.85 12.36 20.99
N LYS A 22 -12.10 11.10 20.58
CA LYS A 22 -11.34 9.94 21.06
C LYS A 22 -10.58 9.27 19.92
N LYS A 23 -9.26 9.42 19.90
CA LYS A 23 -8.39 8.56 19.07
C LYS A 23 -8.30 7.18 19.71
N LEU A 24 -8.27 6.15 18.87
CA LEU A 24 -8.04 4.79 19.35
C LEU A 24 -6.54 4.58 19.55
N ALA A 25 -6.14 4.28 20.78
CA ALA A 25 -4.78 3.86 21.11
C ALA A 25 -4.45 2.51 20.46
N ILE A 26 -3.28 2.43 19.85
CA ILE A 26 -2.76 1.24 19.19
C ILE A 26 -1.44 0.87 19.87
N GLU A 27 -1.46 -0.26 20.56
CA GLU A 27 -0.28 -0.82 21.20
C GLU A 27 0.15 -2.09 20.47
N VAL A 28 1.44 -2.19 20.17
CA VAL A 28 2.04 -3.36 19.53
C VAL A 28 3.16 -3.85 20.42
N ALA A 29 3.07 -5.09 20.87
CA ALA A 29 4.13 -5.73 21.63
C ALA A 29 5.41 -5.91 20.78
N ALA A 30 6.57 -5.86 21.42
CA ALA A 30 7.86 -6.07 20.76
C ALA A 30 7.88 -7.41 20.00
N GLY A 31 8.40 -7.40 18.77
CA GLY A 31 8.47 -8.59 17.91
C GLY A 31 7.15 -9.00 17.24
N LYS A 32 6.01 -8.40 17.58
CA LYS A 32 4.72 -8.66 16.90
C LYS A 32 4.53 -7.71 15.72
N LYS A 33 3.94 -8.23 14.65
CA LYS A 33 3.61 -7.44 13.44
C LYS A 33 2.24 -6.76 13.49
N ARG A 34 1.42 -7.09 14.50
CA ARG A 34 0.05 -6.58 14.68
C ARG A 34 -0.26 -6.41 16.16
N PRO A 35 -1.15 -5.47 16.52
CA PRO A 35 -1.75 -5.39 17.85
C PRO A 35 -2.41 -6.73 18.21
N GLU A 36 -2.36 -7.10 19.49
CA GLU A 36 -3.03 -8.32 19.98
C GLU A 36 -4.54 -8.18 19.99
N VAL A 37 -5.03 -6.98 20.34
CA VAL A 37 -6.46 -6.68 20.36
C VAL A 37 -7.00 -6.68 18.92
N PRO A 38 -7.93 -7.60 18.57
CA PRO A 38 -8.40 -7.76 17.19
C PRO A 38 -9.01 -6.48 16.61
N LEU A 39 -9.73 -5.72 17.42
CA LEU A 39 -10.34 -4.45 17.02
C LEU A 39 -9.27 -3.40 16.66
N GLN A 40 -8.22 -3.27 17.47
CA GLN A 40 -7.09 -2.38 17.20
C GLN A 40 -6.39 -2.78 15.90
N ALA A 41 -6.09 -4.08 15.74
CA ALA A 41 -5.46 -4.61 14.53
C ALA A 41 -6.28 -4.34 13.26
N ALA A 42 -7.59 -4.57 13.31
CA ALA A 42 -8.49 -4.33 12.19
C ALA A 42 -8.56 -2.84 11.80
N LYS A 43 -8.61 -1.94 12.81
CA LYS A 43 -8.64 -0.49 12.58
C LYS A 43 -7.31 0.02 12.03
N LEU A 44 -6.19 -0.39 12.61
CA LEU A 44 -4.86 -0.05 12.13
C LEU A 44 -4.66 -0.49 10.67
N ALA A 45 -4.97 -1.76 10.37
CA ALA A 45 -4.85 -2.29 9.01
C ALA A 45 -5.72 -1.53 8.00
N SER A 46 -6.94 -1.15 8.39
CA SER A 46 -7.86 -0.38 7.55
C SER A 46 -7.32 1.02 7.26
N GLU A 47 -6.87 1.75 8.27
CA GLU A 47 -6.36 3.12 8.10
C GLU A 47 -5.03 3.17 7.35
N CYS A 48 -4.10 2.24 7.64
CA CYS A 48 -2.87 2.10 6.88
C CYS A 48 -3.18 1.84 5.40
N ARG A 49 -4.11 0.92 5.09
CA ARG A 49 -4.48 0.60 3.71
C ARG A 49 -5.22 1.74 2.99
N VAL A 50 -6.04 2.52 3.70
CA VAL A 50 -6.68 3.73 3.13
C VAL A 50 -5.63 4.78 2.84
N SER A 51 -4.82 5.15 3.84
CA SER A 51 -3.78 6.17 3.73
C SER A 51 -2.75 5.84 2.63
N LEU A 52 -2.37 4.57 2.51
CA LEU A 52 -1.45 4.10 1.49
C LEU A 52 -1.99 4.28 0.06
N ARG A 53 -3.25 3.91 -0.20
CA ARG A 53 -3.88 4.04 -1.53
C ARG A 53 -4.08 5.49 -1.98
N ASP A 54 -4.11 6.42 -1.04
CA ASP A 54 -4.35 7.83 -1.36
C ASP A 54 -3.08 8.65 -1.50
N ASN A 55 -2.00 8.29 -0.81
CA ASN A 55 -0.83 9.15 -0.70
C ASN A 55 0.48 8.50 -1.15
N LEU A 56 0.58 7.17 -1.23
CA LEU A 56 1.85 6.51 -1.54
C LEU A 56 1.99 6.25 -3.05
N PRO A 57 3.03 6.78 -3.71
CA PRO A 57 3.39 6.36 -5.07
C PRO A 57 3.73 4.87 -5.09
N ILE A 58 3.52 4.20 -6.22
CA ILE A 58 3.78 2.76 -6.38
C ILE A 58 5.07 2.60 -7.20
N TYR A 59 6.15 2.24 -6.53
CA TYR A 59 7.45 2.01 -7.15
C TYR A 59 7.62 0.58 -7.66
N THR A 60 8.66 0.34 -8.47
CA THR A 60 8.89 -0.98 -9.07
C THR A 60 9.31 -1.99 -8.02
N SER A 61 10.07 -1.58 -6.99
CA SER A 61 10.59 -2.43 -5.92
C SER A 61 10.46 -1.79 -4.54
N TRP A 62 10.40 -2.62 -3.49
CA TRP A 62 10.42 -2.10 -2.11
C TRP A 62 11.73 -1.35 -1.78
N LYS A 63 12.84 -1.77 -2.39
CA LYS A 63 14.16 -1.16 -2.17
C LYS A 63 14.19 0.34 -2.52
N GLU A 64 13.36 0.78 -3.46
CA GLU A 64 13.25 2.21 -3.80
C GLU A 64 12.64 3.05 -2.68
N TYR A 65 11.87 2.42 -1.77
CA TYR A 65 11.36 3.09 -0.58
C TYR A 65 12.42 3.26 0.51
N ASP A 66 13.54 2.55 0.44
CA ASP A 66 14.62 2.66 1.42
C ASP A 66 15.47 3.93 1.19
N ASN A 67 15.40 4.52 0.00
CA ASN A 67 16.01 5.81 -0.33
C ASN A 67 15.34 6.97 0.44
N GLU A 68 16.05 8.09 0.64
CA GLU A 68 15.53 9.26 1.38
C GLU A 68 14.18 9.75 0.86
N ARG A 69 14.01 9.82 -0.48
CA ARG A 69 12.74 10.21 -1.12
C ARG A 69 11.62 9.22 -0.81
N GLY A 70 11.93 7.92 -0.87
CA GLY A 70 11.00 6.85 -0.57
C GLY A 70 10.56 6.85 0.89
N GLN A 71 11.51 7.03 1.80
CA GLN A 71 11.26 7.16 3.24
C GLN A 71 10.41 8.39 3.55
N ALA A 72 10.61 9.51 2.84
CA ALA A 72 9.78 10.68 2.99
C ALA A 72 8.31 10.39 2.62
N GLU A 73 8.05 9.67 1.53
CA GLU A 73 6.69 9.28 1.14
C GLU A 73 6.05 8.30 2.14
N VAL A 74 6.80 7.31 2.62
CA VAL A 74 6.32 6.39 3.66
C VAL A 74 6.02 7.15 4.97
N SER A 75 6.88 8.10 5.34
CA SER A 75 6.68 8.96 6.52
C SER A 75 5.40 9.79 6.40
N LYS A 76 5.07 10.33 5.22
CA LYS A 76 3.80 11.03 4.99
C LYS A 76 2.59 10.13 5.26
N VAL A 77 2.64 8.87 4.80
CA VAL A 77 1.58 7.88 5.07
C VAL A 77 1.49 7.59 6.57
N LEU A 78 2.61 7.36 7.25
CA LEU A 78 2.66 7.11 8.70
C LEU A 78 2.10 8.30 9.49
N ARG A 79 2.46 9.53 9.14
CA ARG A 79 1.89 10.75 9.75
C ARG A 79 0.38 10.82 9.57
N LYS A 80 -0.14 10.43 8.40
CA LYS A 80 -1.59 10.38 8.17
C LYS A 80 -2.26 9.34 9.08
N VAL A 81 -1.65 8.17 9.27
CA VAL A 81 -2.14 7.17 10.22
C VAL A 81 -2.15 7.73 11.66
N ALA A 82 -1.06 8.35 12.11
CA ALA A 82 -0.97 8.95 13.46
C ALA A 82 -1.86 10.19 13.68
N SER A 83 -2.30 10.85 12.60
CA SER A 83 -3.32 11.89 12.72
C SER A 83 -4.69 11.31 13.09
N ARG A 84 -4.96 10.05 12.74
CA ARG A 84 -6.24 9.37 12.89
C ARG A 84 -6.29 8.38 14.04
N LEU A 85 -5.18 7.72 14.34
CA LEU A 85 -5.00 6.76 15.42
C LEU A 85 -3.96 7.28 16.39
N ASP A 86 -4.06 6.90 17.65
CA ASP A 86 -3.02 7.19 18.64
C ASP A 86 -2.00 6.06 18.61
N VAL A 87 -0.97 6.24 17.77
CA VAL A 87 0.06 5.25 17.48
C VAL A 87 1.42 5.94 17.43
N ASP A 88 2.42 5.39 18.11
CA ASP A 88 3.78 5.90 18.03
C ASP A 88 4.44 5.46 16.71
N VAL A 89 4.53 6.40 15.78
CA VAL A 89 5.25 6.25 14.50
C VAL A 89 6.46 7.17 14.41
N ARG A 90 6.70 8.01 15.44
CA ARG A 90 7.80 8.98 15.46
C ARG A 90 9.08 8.30 15.88
N ASN A 91 9.00 7.49 16.93
CA ASN A 91 10.13 6.74 17.43
C ASN A 91 10.28 5.41 16.68
N GLU A 92 11.51 4.92 16.56
CA GLU A 92 11.76 3.53 16.18
C GLU A 92 11.14 2.62 17.24
N GLY A 93 10.31 1.67 16.81
CA GLY A 93 9.55 0.85 17.75
C GLY A 93 8.60 -0.14 17.06
N PRO A 94 7.94 -1.00 17.85
CA PRO A 94 7.08 -2.07 17.34
C PRO A 94 5.87 -1.52 16.56
N SER A 95 5.31 -0.40 17.00
CA SER A 95 4.18 0.27 16.33
C SER A 95 4.53 0.79 14.95
N LYS A 96 5.68 1.48 14.80
CA LYS A 96 6.21 1.92 13.50
C LYS A 96 6.51 0.74 12.59
N ALA A 97 7.18 -0.30 13.11
CA ALA A 97 7.51 -1.52 12.36
C ALA A 97 6.24 -2.24 11.86
N ALA A 98 5.21 -2.36 12.69
CA ALA A 98 3.93 -2.95 12.31
C ALA A 98 3.23 -2.15 11.19
N CYS A 99 3.23 -0.82 11.29
CA CYS A 99 2.69 0.04 10.23
C CYS A 99 3.47 -0.15 8.92
N THR A 100 4.79 -0.17 8.97
CA THR A 100 5.65 -0.38 7.80
C THR A 100 5.45 -1.75 7.17
N ASP A 101 5.29 -2.83 7.94
CA ASP A 101 4.97 -4.18 7.41
C ASP A 101 3.61 -4.20 6.70
N ILE A 102 2.58 -3.57 7.29
CA ILE A 102 1.26 -3.43 6.66
C ILE A 102 1.38 -2.64 5.35
N ILE A 103 2.15 -1.55 5.35
CA ILE A 103 2.37 -0.72 4.15
C ILE A 103 3.08 -1.54 3.06
N LYS A 104 4.17 -2.23 3.40
CA LYS A 104 4.92 -3.09 2.49
C LYS A 104 4.06 -4.14 1.80
N ARG A 105 3.24 -4.85 2.58
CA ARG A 105 2.27 -5.82 2.03
C ARG A 105 1.21 -5.14 1.17
N GLY A 106 0.75 -3.95 1.58
CA GLY A 106 -0.20 -3.14 0.84
C GLY A 106 0.31 -2.74 -0.55
N VAL A 107 1.56 -2.29 -0.65
CA VAL A 107 2.21 -1.96 -1.93
C VAL A 107 2.36 -3.20 -2.81
N LYS A 108 2.84 -4.33 -2.26
CA LYS A 108 2.96 -5.60 -3.00
C LYS A 108 1.61 -5.98 -3.62
N GLN A 109 0.52 -5.90 -2.84
CA GLN A 109 -0.82 -6.22 -3.33
C GLN A 109 -1.32 -5.24 -4.40
N GLN A 110 -1.03 -3.94 -4.28
CA GLN A 110 -1.40 -2.97 -5.31
C GLN A 110 -0.70 -3.23 -6.63
N ARG A 111 0.62 -3.45 -6.58
CA ARG A 111 1.42 -3.77 -7.78
C ARG A 111 0.92 -5.04 -8.46
N TYR A 112 0.59 -6.06 -7.67
CA TYR A 112 -0.01 -7.29 -8.17
C TYR A 112 -1.37 -7.03 -8.86
N ASN A 113 -2.26 -6.27 -8.22
CA ASN A 113 -3.57 -5.95 -8.78
C ASN A 113 -3.46 -5.10 -10.06
N LEU A 114 -2.45 -4.21 -10.12
CA LEU A 114 -2.14 -3.42 -11.31
C LEU A 114 -1.66 -4.32 -12.45
N LYS A 115 -0.67 -5.19 -12.20
CA LYS A 115 -0.19 -6.14 -13.21
C LYS A 115 -1.36 -6.96 -13.74
N ARG A 116 -2.15 -7.58 -12.86
CA ARG A 116 -3.33 -8.39 -13.25
C ARG A 116 -4.38 -7.63 -14.08
N LYS A 117 -4.50 -6.30 -13.92
CA LYS A 117 -5.50 -5.50 -14.65
C LYS A 117 -5.00 -5.00 -16.00
N TYR A 118 -3.71 -4.66 -16.11
CA TYR A 118 -3.18 -3.94 -17.27
C TYR A 118 -2.21 -4.75 -18.12
N PHE A 119 -1.48 -5.68 -17.49
CA PHE A 119 -0.53 -6.55 -18.18
C PHE A 119 -1.28 -7.70 -18.85
N ASP A 120 -1.01 -7.84 -20.13
CA ASP A 120 -1.48 -8.94 -20.97
C ASP A 120 -0.26 -9.45 -21.72
N GLU A 121 0.00 -10.75 -21.65
CA GLU A 121 1.18 -11.39 -22.23
C GLU A 121 1.17 -11.34 -23.76
N SER A 122 -0.01 -11.16 -24.37
CA SER A 122 -0.16 -11.04 -25.82
C SER A 122 0.21 -9.65 -26.38
N LEU A 123 0.41 -8.64 -25.52
CA LEU A 123 0.66 -7.26 -25.94
C LEU A 123 2.16 -6.91 -25.95
N THR A 124 2.57 -6.12 -26.93
CA THR A 124 3.94 -5.58 -26.97
C THR A 124 4.13 -4.49 -25.92
N ARG A 125 5.39 -4.24 -25.54
CA ARG A 125 5.77 -3.15 -24.61
C ARG A 125 5.18 -1.81 -25.05
N GLU A 126 5.23 -1.50 -26.33
CA GLU A 126 4.71 -0.25 -26.90
C GLU A 126 3.19 -0.13 -26.73
N GLN A 127 2.45 -1.22 -26.96
CA GLN A 127 1.01 -1.28 -26.76
C GLN A 127 0.62 -1.12 -25.29
N LEU A 128 1.41 -1.68 -24.36
CA LEU A 128 1.21 -1.49 -22.92
C LEU A 128 1.50 -0.05 -22.48
N LEU A 129 2.53 0.59 -23.03
CA LEU A 129 2.86 1.99 -22.78
C LEU A 129 1.83 2.97 -23.37
N ALA A 130 1.18 2.58 -24.46
CA ALA A 130 0.09 3.34 -25.08
C ALA A 130 -1.20 3.35 -24.24
N LYS A 131 -1.36 2.40 -23.30
CA LYS A 131 -2.49 2.41 -22.37
C LYS A 131 -2.38 3.59 -21.40
N GLU A 132 -3.52 4.21 -21.10
CA GLU A 132 -3.57 5.29 -20.12
C GLU A 132 -3.07 4.82 -18.74
N PRO A 133 -2.15 5.58 -18.10
CA PRO A 133 -1.68 5.25 -16.77
C PRO A 133 -2.84 5.32 -15.77
N PRO A 134 -2.77 4.55 -14.66
CA PRO A 134 -3.74 4.69 -13.58
C PRO A 134 -3.83 6.16 -13.12
N PRO A 135 -5.04 6.69 -12.82
CA PRO A 135 -5.26 8.12 -12.54
C PRO A 135 -4.42 8.73 -11.38
N LYS A 136 -3.82 7.88 -10.55
CA LYS A 136 -3.02 8.26 -9.37
C LYS A 136 -1.52 8.06 -9.55
N MET A 137 -1.08 7.61 -10.74
CA MET A 137 0.31 7.25 -11.01
C MET A 137 0.92 8.24 -12.01
N LYS A 138 2.16 8.64 -11.76
CA LYS A 138 2.88 9.51 -12.70
C LYS A 138 3.30 8.70 -13.92
N LYS A 139 3.30 9.32 -15.10
CA LYS A 139 3.65 8.65 -16.37
C LYS A 139 5.04 8.00 -16.34
N HIS A 140 6.03 8.62 -15.71
CA HIS A 140 7.37 8.04 -15.59
C HIS A 140 7.40 6.77 -14.73
N GLU A 141 6.67 6.73 -13.61
CA GLU A 141 6.56 5.55 -12.74
C GLU A 141 5.85 4.41 -13.47
N TRP A 142 4.84 4.76 -14.29
CA TRP A 142 4.14 3.81 -15.16
C TRP A 142 5.07 3.18 -16.19
N ILE A 143 5.89 4.00 -16.88
CA ILE A 143 6.88 3.51 -17.85
C ILE A 143 7.83 2.52 -17.18
N LEU A 144 8.43 2.90 -16.04
CA LEU A 144 9.35 2.02 -15.29
C LEU A 144 8.69 0.70 -14.85
N LEU A 145 7.40 0.73 -14.49
CA LEU A 145 6.65 -0.49 -14.11
C LEU A 145 6.40 -1.41 -15.31
N VAL A 146 6.02 -0.85 -16.46
CA VAL A 146 5.80 -1.63 -17.68
C VAL A 146 7.12 -2.23 -18.16
N GLU A 147 8.20 -1.45 -18.13
CA GLU A 147 9.56 -1.93 -18.41
C GLU A 147 9.96 -3.08 -17.49
N TYR A 148 9.71 -2.94 -16.19
CA TYR A 148 9.97 -3.98 -15.21
C TYR A 148 9.13 -5.25 -15.44
N TRP A 149 7.90 -5.13 -15.96
CA TRP A 149 7.05 -6.30 -16.26
C TRP A 149 7.48 -7.06 -17.51
N CYS A 150 8.02 -6.36 -18.52
CA CYS A 150 8.49 -6.92 -19.78
C CYS A 150 9.95 -7.42 -19.72
N ASP A 151 10.63 -7.30 -18.57
CA ASP A 151 11.98 -7.85 -18.41
C ASP A 151 11.91 -9.38 -18.29
N PRO A 152 12.59 -10.15 -19.17
CA PRO A 152 12.58 -11.61 -19.16
C PRO A 152 13.08 -12.21 -17.84
N LYS A 153 13.91 -11.49 -17.08
CA LYS A 153 14.34 -11.93 -15.73
C LYS A 153 13.16 -11.98 -14.75
N ASN A 154 12.14 -11.18 -14.98
CA ASN A 154 10.98 -11.04 -14.10
C ASN A 154 9.78 -11.90 -14.54
N GLU A 155 9.84 -12.47 -15.75
CA GLU A 155 8.87 -13.44 -16.26
C GLU A 155 8.93 -14.76 -15.47
N VAL A 156 10.14 -15.25 -15.19
CA VAL A 156 10.35 -16.52 -14.44
C VAL A 156 9.87 -16.42 -12.98
N HIS A 157 9.96 -15.22 -12.39
CA HIS A 157 9.45 -14.94 -11.04
C HIS A 157 7.91 -14.82 -10.96
N ALA A 158 7.22 -14.70 -12.11
CA ALA A 158 5.77 -14.64 -12.15
C ALA A 158 5.10 -15.97 -11.77
N CYS A 159 5.79 -17.11 -11.91
CA CYS A 159 5.28 -18.41 -11.46
C CYS A 159 5.59 -18.71 -9.99
N ILE A 160 6.71 -18.21 -9.43
CA ILE A 160 7.21 -18.67 -8.12
C ILE A 160 6.77 -17.77 -6.94
N ILE A 161 6.53 -16.46 -7.16
CA ILE A 161 6.23 -15.52 -6.05
C ILE A 161 4.75 -15.56 -5.60
N TRP A 162 3.91 -16.40 -6.22
CA TRP A 162 2.50 -16.52 -5.87
C TRP A 162 2.20 -17.38 -4.63
N PHE A 163 3.19 -18.10 -4.09
CA PHE A 163 2.97 -19.08 -3.02
C PHE A 163 3.63 -18.77 -1.66
N CYS A 164 4.18 -17.57 -1.42
CA CYS A 164 4.72 -17.18 -0.11
C CYS A 164 4.34 -15.76 0.32
#